data_AF-A0A5J4Q7S0-F1
#
_entry.id   AF-A0A5J4Q7S0-F1
#
_cell.length_a   1.000
_cell.length_b   1.000
_cell.length_c   1.000
_cell.angle_alpha   90.00
_cell.angle_beta   90.00
_cell.angle_gamma   90.00
#
_symmetry.space_group_name_H-M   'P 1'
#
loop_
_entity.id
_entity.type
_entity.pdbx_description
1 polymer ?
#
loop_
_entity_poly.entity_id
_entity_poly.type
_entity_poly.pdbx_seq_one_letter_code
_entity_poly.pdbx_strand_id
1 'polypeptide(L)'
;VATPNVQWERTNQYDVGVDFSILNQKLNVTIDWFLKDTKNLLNKKRIPDYNGGNTFWVNQGQVRNTGLELLVNAVPVKAGDFLWETTLTATYLKNEVIDLAGEKEILGDRISGIVEQSSILKPGYPIGSFLVFDWVGIDEKTGTNLYRKVDGSITNDPTSDDRIVTGQADPKWSFGWNNSFSWKNIEINAFFNAAVGYQRLDVTRWQTASIVGASMFITLRDAYYKGWDMVPNKADAEFPSAKSSDNKYYGNSTQFLENASFLKLKNLSIGYHFPKQWLKFADMRVVLSAQNIFTLTKYKGYDPEVYNQLNGADWGAYPVPRTYTLGLKFDF
;
A
#
# COMPACT_ATOMS: atom_id res chain seq x y z
N VAL A 1 26.80 20.09 3.79
CA VAL A 1 27.21 20.35 5.18
C VAL A 1 27.84 19.08 5.73
N ALA A 2 29.04 19.15 6.32
CA ALA A 2 29.71 17.96 6.87
C ALA A 2 29.01 17.49 8.16
N THR A 3 28.90 16.17 8.34
CA THR A 3 28.18 15.55 9.47
C THR A 3 29.09 14.55 10.20
N PRO A 4 30.16 15.03 10.87
CA PRO A 4 31.22 14.16 11.38
C PRO A 4 30.79 13.20 12.50
N ASN A 5 29.66 13.49 13.16
CA ASN A 5 29.13 12.68 14.27
C ASN A 5 28.10 11.64 13.81
N VAL A 6 27.83 11.53 12.51
CA VAL A 6 26.88 10.53 12.00
C VAL A 6 27.45 9.13 12.19
N GLN A 7 26.61 8.24 12.68
CA GLN A 7 26.90 6.84 12.96
C GLN A 7 25.96 5.94 12.15
N TRP A 8 26.26 4.64 12.13
CA TRP A 8 25.36 3.64 11.60
C TRP A 8 24.08 3.52 12.43
N GLU A 9 22.96 3.29 11.76
CA GLU A 9 21.74 2.80 12.40
C GLU A 9 22.02 1.46 13.10
N ARG A 10 21.39 1.23 14.25
CA ARG A 10 21.56 0.00 15.02
C ARG A 10 20.21 -0.63 15.27
N THR A 11 20.06 -1.89 14.89
CA THR A 11 18.84 -2.67 15.13
C THR A 11 19.13 -3.78 16.12
N ASN A 12 18.37 -3.82 17.21
CA ASN A 12 18.31 -4.97 18.11
C ASN A 12 17.05 -5.78 17.77
N GLN A 13 17.21 -7.08 17.57
CA GLN A 13 16.10 -7.97 17.20
C GLN A 13 16.00 -9.12 18.20
N TYR A 14 14.76 -9.42 18.61
CA TYR A 14 14.38 -10.59 19.38
C TYR A 14 13.38 -11.40 18.57
N ASP A 15 13.59 -12.70 18.47
CA ASP A 15 12.70 -13.62 17.77
C ASP A 15 12.39 -14.82 18.68
N VAL A 16 11.13 -15.25 18.68
CA VAL A 16 10.67 -16.46 19.36
C VAL A 16 9.79 -17.23 18.40
N GLY A 17 10.24 -18.42 17.99
CA GLY A 17 9.57 -19.26 17.02
C GLY A 17 9.11 -20.60 17.62
N VAL A 18 8.02 -21.14 17.09
CA VAL A 18 7.59 -22.51 17.36
C VAL A 18 7.22 -23.21 16.06
N ASP A 19 7.76 -24.42 15.89
CA ASP A 19 7.52 -25.29 14.75
C ASP A 19 6.73 -26.54 15.15
N PHE A 20 5.69 -26.85 14.38
CA PHE A 20 4.89 -28.06 14.53
C PHE A 20 4.84 -28.83 13.23
N SER A 21 4.98 -30.14 13.32
CA SER A 21 4.78 -31.06 12.20
C SER A 21 3.87 -32.20 12.64
N ILE A 22 2.71 -32.33 12.00
CA ILE A 22 1.69 -33.33 12.34
C ILE A 22 1.21 -34.09 11.11
N LEU A 23 0.41 -35.15 11.33
CA LEU A 23 -0.16 -35.99 10.27
C LEU A 23 0.90 -36.63 9.36
N ASN A 24 1.99 -37.14 9.96
CA ASN A 24 3.17 -37.65 9.23
C ASN A 24 3.74 -36.60 8.26
N GLN A 25 3.95 -35.38 8.77
CA GLN A 25 4.51 -34.24 8.04
C GLN A 25 3.62 -33.67 6.91
N LYS A 26 2.34 -34.07 6.84
CA LYS A 26 1.38 -33.51 5.88
C LYS A 26 0.91 -32.11 6.25
N LEU A 27 1.12 -31.67 7.48
CA LEU A 27 0.84 -30.31 7.93
C LEU A 27 2.01 -29.84 8.78
N ASN A 28 2.70 -28.83 8.29
CA ASN A 28 3.80 -28.16 8.96
C ASN A 28 3.39 -26.70 9.18
N VAL A 29 3.50 -26.24 10.42
CA VAL A 29 3.13 -24.90 10.84
C VAL A 29 4.29 -24.30 11.61
N THR A 30 4.77 -23.16 11.15
CA THR A 30 5.78 -22.34 11.83
C THR A 30 5.13 -21.02 12.22
N ILE A 31 5.29 -20.62 13.48
CA ILE A 31 4.81 -19.35 14.01
C ILE A 31 6.00 -18.65 14.65
N ASP A 32 6.33 -17.47 14.16
CA ASP A 32 7.40 -16.64 14.70
C ASP A 32 6.82 -15.33 15.23
N TRP A 33 7.20 -14.95 16.44
CA TRP A 33 7.04 -13.59 16.94
C TRP A 33 8.37 -12.87 16.87
N PHE A 34 8.35 -11.62 16.42
CA PHE A 34 9.54 -10.78 16.38
C PHE A 34 9.31 -9.42 17.03
N LEU A 35 10.40 -8.85 17.54
CA LEU A 35 10.51 -7.46 17.96
C LEU A 35 11.85 -6.90 17.50
N LYS A 36 11.81 -5.85 16.68
CA LYS A 36 12.96 -5.13 16.15
C LYS A 36 12.91 -3.69 16.61
N ASP A 37 13.91 -3.29 17.39
CA ASP A 37 14.13 -1.91 17.81
C ASP A 37 15.29 -1.32 17.03
N THR A 38 15.00 -0.39 16.13
CA THR A 38 16.02 0.35 15.37
C THR A 38 16.23 1.73 16.00
N LYS A 39 17.48 2.01 16.37
CA LYS A 39 17.94 3.28 16.96
C LYS A 39 18.89 3.99 16.02
N ASN A 40 19.08 5.29 16.27
CA ASN A 40 19.96 6.16 15.50
C ASN A 40 19.57 6.24 14.02
N LEU A 41 18.27 6.32 13.73
CA LEU A 41 17.77 6.40 12.36
C LEU A 41 18.43 7.54 11.58
N LEU A 42 18.85 7.26 10.35
CA LEU A 42 19.47 8.23 9.46
C LEU A 42 18.38 9.05 8.78
N ASN A 43 18.23 10.28 9.24
CA ASN A 43 17.29 11.24 8.67
C ASN A 43 18.02 12.43 8.05
N LYS A 44 17.40 13.04 7.03
CA LYS A 44 17.87 14.31 6.47
C LYS A 44 17.14 15.45 7.16
N LYS A 45 17.88 16.26 7.93
CA LYS A 45 17.36 17.49 8.51
C LYS A 45 17.58 18.66 7.55
N ARG A 46 16.55 19.46 7.31
CA ARG A 46 16.62 20.67 6.49
C ARG A 46 17.09 21.86 7.33
N ILE A 47 18.06 22.59 6.83
CA ILE A 47 18.50 23.89 7.35
C ILE A 47 17.47 24.91 6.88
N PRO A 48 16.95 25.78 7.78
CA PRO A 48 16.03 26.83 7.39
C PRO A 48 16.59 27.69 6.24
N ASP A 49 15.72 28.10 5.31
CA ASP A 49 16.16 28.81 4.11
C ASP A 49 16.82 30.16 4.44
N TYR A 50 16.43 30.82 5.54
CA TYR A 50 17.08 32.03 6.04
C TYR A 50 18.53 31.79 6.49
N ASN A 51 18.91 30.54 6.77
CA ASN A 51 20.28 30.11 7.10
C ASN A 51 21.00 29.48 5.89
N GLY A 52 20.59 29.85 4.68
CA GLY A 52 21.27 29.46 3.44
C GLY A 52 20.78 28.18 2.78
N GLY A 53 19.76 27.51 3.35
CA GLY A 53 19.03 26.39 2.74
C GLY A 53 19.91 25.18 2.36
N ASN A 54 19.77 24.06 3.08
CA ASN A 54 20.41 22.79 2.68
C ASN A 54 19.80 21.61 3.45
N THR A 55 20.23 20.39 3.16
CA THR A 55 19.96 19.22 4.02
C THR A 55 21.26 18.60 4.51
N PHE A 56 21.20 17.97 5.69
CA PHE A 56 22.32 17.24 6.26
C PHE A 56 21.82 16.00 7.01
N TRP A 57 22.64 14.96 7.03
CA TRP A 57 22.34 13.71 7.72
C TRP A 57 22.48 13.86 9.23
N VAL A 58 21.53 13.28 9.96
CA VAL A 58 21.54 13.19 11.42
C VAL A 58 21.07 11.81 11.83
N ASN A 59 21.62 11.29 12.92
CA ASN A 59 21.01 10.16 13.62
C ASN A 59 19.90 10.69 14.51
N GLN A 60 18.66 10.55 14.05
CA GLN A 60 17.48 11.10 14.70
C GLN A 60 16.34 10.10 14.64
N GLY A 61 16.02 9.57 15.82
CA GLY A 61 14.82 8.80 16.04
C GLY A 61 15.05 7.32 16.31
N GLN A 62 13.98 6.71 16.81
CA GLN A 62 13.89 5.30 17.14
C GLN A 62 12.55 4.78 16.66
N VAL A 63 12.56 3.61 16.03
CA VAL A 63 11.34 2.92 15.60
C VAL A 63 11.33 1.49 16.12
N ARG A 64 10.12 1.00 16.37
CA ARG A 64 9.86 -0.37 16.78
C ARG A 64 8.99 -1.04 15.73
N ASN A 65 9.43 -2.22 15.31
CA ASN A 65 8.63 -3.14 14.51
C ASN A 65 8.36 -4.38 15.35
N THR A 66 7.11 -4.76 15.53
CA THR A 66 6.76 -6.03 16.17
C THR A 66 5.68 -6.73 15.37
N GLY A 67 5.72 -8.05 15.35
CA GLY A 67 4.85 -8.79 14.46
C GLY A 67 4.80 -10.27 14.73
N LEU A 68 3.93 -10.92 13.98
CA LEU A 68 3.79 -12.36 13.92
C LEU A 68 3.95 -12.80 12.47
N GLU A 69 4.73 -13.84 12.24
CA GLU A 69 4.86 -14.52 10.96
C GLU A 69 4.30 -15.93 11.11
N LEU A 70 3.48 -16.33 10.14
CA LEU A 70 2.87 -17.64 10.05
C LEU A 70 3.25 -18.24 8.71
N LEU A 71 3.79 -19.44 8.74
CA LEU A 71 4.01 -20.28 7.57
C LEU A 71 3.28 -21.60 7.78
N VAL A 72 2.36 -21.92 6.88
CA VAL A 72 1.66 -23.21 6.86
C VAL A 72 1.99 -23.89 5.54
N ASN A 73 2.60 -25.08 5.62
CA ASN A 73 2.77 -25.98 4.48
C ASN A 73 1.89 -27.20 4.70
N ALA A 74 1.02 -27.50 3.75
CA ALA A 74 0.10 -28.63 3.86
C ALA A 74 0.02 -29.45 2.57
N VAL A 75 -0.29 -30.74 2.74
CA VAL A 75 -0.66 -31.68 1.68
C VAL A 75 -2.09 -32.18 1.95
N PRO A 76 -3.12 -31.37 1.65
CA PRO A 76 -4.49 -31.72 2.03
C PRO A 76 -4.99 -32.99 1.34
N VAL A 77 -4.57 -33.24 0.10
CA VAL A 77 -4.97 -34.42 -0.67
C VAL A 77 -3.75 -35.07 -1.32
N LYS A 78 -3.59 -36.37 -1.07
CA LYS A 78 -2.69 -37.26 -1.80
C LYS A 78 -3.40 -38.58 -2.03
N ALA A 79 -3.96 -38.77 -3.22
CA ALA A 79 -4.80 -39.91 -3.55
C ALA A 79 -4.56 -40.36 -5.00
N GLY A 80 -4.01 -41.57 -5.17
CA GLY A 80 -3.61 -42.09 -6.48
C GLY A 80 -2.64 -41.14 -7.17
N ASP A 81 -2.97 -40.74 -8.40
CA ASP A 81 -2.17 -39.82 -9.22
C ASP A 81 -2.44 -38.34 -8.92
N PHE A 82 -3.33 -38.01 -7.97
CA PHE A 82 -3.66 -36.65 -7.61
C PHE A 82 -2.95 -36.21 -6.33
N LEU A 83 -2.29 -35.06 -6.41
CA LEU A 83 -1.61 -34.39 -5.31
C LEU A 83 -2.06 -32.92 -5.28
N TRP A 84 -2.44 -32.45 -4.09
CA TRP A 84 -2.61 -31.04 -3.80
C TRP A 84 -1.70 -30.66 -2.65
N GLU A 85 -0.86 -29.66 -2.90
CA GLU A 85 0.00 -29.01 -1.93
C GLU A 85 -0.37 -27.53 -1.84
N THR A 86 -0.34 -26.99 -0.63
CA THR A 86 -0.61 -25.58 -0.39
C THR A 86 0.34 -25.00 0.63
N THR A 87 0.77 -23.76 0.36
CA THR A 87 1.58 -22.96 1.27
C THR A 87 0.85 -21.66 1.53
N LEU A 88 0.61 -21.35 2.80
CA LEU A 88 0.08 -20.07 3.26
C LEU A 88 1.17 -19.36 4.07
N THR A 89 1.51 -18.14 3.68
CA THR A 89 2.28 -17.20 4.47
C THR A 89 1.39 -16.05 4.91
N ALA A 90 1.52 -15.63 6.16
CA ALA A 90 0.86 -14.45 6.68
C ALA A 90 1.79 -13.71 7.65
N THR A 91 1.92 -12.40 7.48
CA THR A 91 2.70 -11.55 8.38
C THR A 91 1.82 -10.43 8.90
N TYR A 92 1.75 -10.31 10.22
CA TYR A 92 1.28 -9.10 10.90
C TYR A 92 2.48 -8.24 11.26
N LEU A 93 2.44 -6.96 10.91
CA LEU A 93 3.46 -5.99 11.25
C LEU A 93 2.81 -4.76 11.90
N LYS A 94 3.21 -4.47 13.14
CA LYS A 94 2.99 -3.19 13.80
C LYS A 94 4.29 -2.40 13.81
N ASN A 95 4.29 -1.28 13.08
CA ASN A 95 5.35 -0.29 13.12
C ASN A 95 4.95 0.87 14.05
N GLU A 96 5.91 1.41 14.81
CA GLU A 96 5.69 2.55 15.70
C GLU A 96 6.96 3.39 15.80
N VAL A 97 6.84 4.70 15.59
CA VAL A 97 7.87 5.68 15.93
C VAL A 97 7.87 5.83 17.46
N ILE A 98 9.01 5.60 18.10
CA ILE A 98 9.16 5.63 19.55
C ILE A 98 9.65 7.00 20.02
N ASP A 99 10.62 7.56 19.32
CA ASP A 99 11.25 8.84 19.66
C ASP A 99 11.82 9.49 18.39
N LEU A 100 12.00 10.82 18.43
CA LEU A 100 12.60 11.62 17.35
C LEU A 100 13.74 12.52 17.88
N ALA A 101 14.47 12.04 18.89
CA ALA A 101 15.57 12.73 19.54
C ALA A 101 15.17 14.12 20.07
N GLY A 102 13.99 14.21 20.72
CA GLY A 102 13.47 15.42 21.33
C GLY A 102 12.59 16.31 20.43
N GLU A 103 12.48 16.02 19.13
CA GLU A 103 11.49 16.69 18.26
C GLU A 103 10.10 16.09 18.50
N LYS A 104 9.05 16.93 18.44
CA LYS A 104 7.66 16.46 18.59
C LYS A 104 7.18 15.68 17.36
N GLU A 105 7.60 16.11 16.18
CA GLU A 105 7.23 15.54 14.90
C GLU A 105 8.20 16.02 13.81
N ILE A 106 8.30 15.24 12.73
CA ILE A 106 9.02 15.62 11.51
C ILE A 106 8.04 15.53 10.36
N LEU A 107 7.80 16.65 9.68
CA LEU A 107 6.97 16.70 8.49
C LEU A 107 7.77 16.24 7.28
N GLY A 108 7.16 15.43 6.42
CA GLY A 108 7.74 15.09 5.12
C GLY A 108 7.63 16.23 4.13
N ASP A 109 8.18 16.04 2.94
CA ASP A 109 8.16 17.05 1.89
C ASP A 109 6.78 17.25 1.25
N ARG A 110 6.59 18.40 0.61
CA ARG A 110 5.44 18.69 -0.27
C ARG A 110 5.47 17.75 -1.48
N ILE A 111 4.32 17.31 -1.94
CA ILE A 111 4.23 16.45 -3.14
C ILE A 111 4.25 17.35 -4.36
N SER A 112 5.37 17.34 -5.09
CA SER A 112 5.60 18.13 -6.32
C SER A 112 5.25 19.63 -6.19
N GLY A 113 5.33 20.20 -4.98
CA GLY A 113 4.96 21.59 -4.68
C GLY A 113 3.45 21.88 -4.69
N ILE A 114 2.61 20.99 -5.21
CA ILE A 114 1.17 21.20 -5.42
C ILE A 114 0.30 20.73 -4.24
N VAL A 115 0.77 19.74 -3.48
CA VAL A 115 0.13 19.33 -2.22
C VAL A 115 1.06 19.68 -1.07
N GLU A 116 0.50 20.33 -0.05
CA GLU A 116 1.21 20.61 1.22
C GLU A 116 1.67 19.31 1.90
N GLN A 117 2.51 19.41 2.93
CA GLN A 117 3.02 18.24 3.64
C GLN A 117 1.85 17.34 4.09
N SER A 118 1.85 16.10 3.59
CA SER A 118 0.82 15.10 3.86
C SER A 118 1.34 13.88 4.62
N SER A 119 2.62 13.88 4.98
CA SER A 119 3.30 12.79 5.67
C SER A 119 4.02 13.30 6.89
N ILE A 120 4.10 12.44 7.91
CA ILE A 120 4.60 12.82 9.21
C ILE A 120 5.25 11.62 9.92
N LEU A 121 6.38 11.88 10.58
CA LEU A 121 6.89 11.02 11.64
C LEU A 121 6.50 11.63 12.98
N LYS A 122 5.84 10.85 13.83
CA LYS A 122 5.37 11.31 15.14
C LYS A 122 5.39 10.15 16.13
N PRO A 123 5.95 10.31 17.35
CA PRO A 123 5.92 9.27 18.37
C PRO A 123 4.51 8.74 18.63
N GLY A 124 4.37 7.42 18.73
CA GLY A 124 3.10 6.71 18.90
C GLY A 124 2.35 6.38 17.60
N TYR A 125 2.84 6.84 16.44
CA TYR A 125 2.28 6.54 15.13
C TYR A 125 3.26 5.70 14.29
N PRO A 126 2.78 4.89 13.34
CA PRO A 126 3.65 4.19 12.40
C PRO A 126 4.38 5.19 11.48
N ILE A 127 5.55 4.77 10.99
CA ILE A 127 6.17 5.36 9.80
C ILE A 127 5.16 5.29 8.65
N GLY A 128 5.13 6.32 7.82
CA GLY A 128 4.18 6.43 6.72
C GLY A 128 2.78 6.81 7.15
N SER A 129 2.60 7.36 8.37
CA SER A 129 1.36 8.04 8.75
C SER A 129 1.14 9.32 7.94
N PHE A 130 -0.13 9.64 7.74
CA PHE A 130 -0.57 10.80 6.97
C PHE A 130 -0.96 11.95 7.89
N LEU A 131 -0.61 13.17 7.50
CA LEU A 131 -1.07 14.41 8.12
C LEU A 131 -2.03 15.11 7.15
N VAL A 132 -3.34 15.02 7.42
CA VAL A 132 -4.39 15.38 6.45
C VAL A 132 -5.54 16.13 7.12
N PHE A 133 -6.31 16.89 6.34
CA PHE A 133 -7.58 17.45 6.80
C PHE A 133 -8.66 16.36 6.89
N ASP A 134 -9.47 16.40 7.95
CA ASP A 134 -10.61 15.49 8.13
C ASP A 134 -11.82 15.99 7.33
N TRP A 135 -11.96 15.53 6.09
CA TRP A 135 -13.10 15.83 5.23
C TRP A 135 -14.35 15.10 5.71
N VAL A 136 -15.44 15.83 5.89
CA VAL A 136 -16.71 15.31 6.43
C VAL A 136 -17.86 15.33 5.43
N GLY A 137 -17.62 15.82 4.21
CA GLY A 137 -18.63 15.85 3.17
C GLY A 137 -18.64 17.18 2.40
N ILE A 138 -19.76 17.41 1.73
CA ILE A 138 -20.00 18.61 0.92
C ILE A 138 -21.21 19.32 1.52
N ASP A 139 -21.13 20.64 1.66
CA ASP A 139 -22.25 21.46 2.07
C ASP A 139 -23.35 21.43 1.00
N GLU A 140 -24.54 20.95 1.35
CA GLU A 140 -25.66 20.80 0.42
C GLU A 140 -26.12 22.13 -0.19
N LYS A 141 -25.94 23.26 0.52
CA LYS A 141 -26.38 24.59 0.10
C LYS A 141 -25.35 25.28 -0.78
N THR A 142 -24.07 25.20 -0.40
CA THR A 142 -22.99 25.95 -1.06
C THR A 142 -22.18 25.11 -2.04
N GLY A 143 -22.29 23.78 -1.96
CA GLY A 143 -21.49 22.86 -2.76
C GLY A 143 -20.00 22.86 -2.40
N THR A 144 -19.61 23.42 -1.25
CA THR A 144 -18.21 23.47 -0.80
C THR A 144 -17.84 22.24 0.03
N ASN A 145 -16.58 21.85 -0.02
CA ASN A 145 -16.04 20.83 0.87
C ASN A 145 -16.08 21.31 2.32
N LEU A 146 -16.47 20.41 3.22
CA LEU A 146 -16.51 20.62 4.65
C LEU A 146 -15.45 19.77 5.35
N TYR A 147 -14.82 20.36 6.35
CA TYR A 147 -13.75 19.75 7.14
C TYR A 147 -14.03 19.91 8.63
N ARG A 148 -13.67 18.89 9.41
CA ARG A 148 -13.72 18.93 10.86
C ARG A 148 -12.44 19.54 11.41
N LYS A 149 -12.59 20.54 12.28
CA LYS A 149 -11.49 21.14 13.05
C LYS A 149 -11.09 20.26 14.24
N VAL A 150 -9.95 20.57 14.85
CA VAL A 150 -9.48 19.87 16.06
C VAL A 150 -10.44 20.02 17.24
N ASP A 151 -11.17 21.14 17.33
CA ASP A 151 -12.22 21.36 18.35
C ASP A 151 -13.55 20.64 18.05
N GLY A 152 -13.64 19.94 16.91
CA GLY A 152 -14.83 19.21 16.46
C GLY A 152 -15.83 20.05 15.66
N SER A 153 -15.64 21.37 15.53
CA SER A 153 -16.49 22.21 14.68
C SER A 153 -16.24 21.93 13.19
N ILE A 154 -17.23 22.27 12.35
CA ILE A 154 -17.17 22.06 10.90
C ILE A 154 -16.95 23.41 10.20
N THR A 155 -16.06 23.44 9.21
CA THR A 155 -15.76 24.62 8.41
C THR A 155 -15.45 24.25 6.96
N ASN A 156 -15.59 25.21 6.04
CA ASN A 156 -15.06 25.12 4.67
C ASN A 156 -13.67 25.78 4.52
N ASP A 157 -13.15 26.43 5.57
CA ASP A 157 -11.87 27.14 5.58
C ASP A 157 -11.00 26.69 6.76
N PRO A 158 -10.56 25.41 6.78
CA PRO A 158 -9.68 24.91 7.82
C PRO A 158 -8.26 25.47 7.68
N THR A 159 -7.54 25.52 8.80
CA THR A 159 -6.16 26.00 8.89
C THR A 159 -5.18 24.83 9.06
N SER A 160 -3.87 25.05 8.87
CA SER A 160 -2.88 23.98 8.97
C SER A 160 -2.86 23.25 10.33
N ASP A 161 -3.33 23.90 11.40
CA ASP A 161 -3.46 23.35 12.75
C ASP A 161 -4.67 22.40 12.89
N ASP A 162 -5.61 22.44 11.94
CA ASP A 162 -6.80 21.58 11.92
C ASP A 162 -6.54 20.18 11.33
N ARG A 163 -5.31 19.88 10.89
CA ARG A 163 -4.96 18.58 10.32
C ARG A 163 -4.81 17.50 11.40
N ILE A 164 -5.19 16.28 11.05
CA ILE A 164 -5.10 15.10 11.90
C ILE A 164 -4.02 14.15 11.39
N VAL A 165 -3.41 13.40 12.32
CA VAL A 165 -2.51 12.29 12.00
C VAL A 165 -3.32 11.01 11.93
N THR A 166 -3.32 10.35 10.78
CA THR A 166 -4.13 9.13 10.55
C THR A 166 -3.53 8.21 9.51
N GLY A 167 -4.00 6.96 9.50
CA GLY A 167 -3.61 5.94 8.54
C GLY A 167 -2.14 5.54 8.59
N GLN A 168 -1.77 4.66 7.66
CA GLN A 168 -0.41 4.22 7.43
C GLN A 168 -0.23 3.77 5.97
N ALA A 169 0.92 4.09 5.39
CA ALA A 169 1.26 3.72 4.01
C ALA A 169 1.62 2.24 3.85
N ASP A 170 2.07 1.58 4.92
CA ASP A 170 2.50 0.19 4.90
C ASP A 170 1.41 -0.76 5.41
N PRO A 171 1.24 -1.96 4.83
CA PRO A 171 0.27 -2.97 5.29
C PRO A 171 0.45 -3.40 6.74
N LYS A 172 -0.65 -3.53 7.47
CA LYS A 172 -0.66 -4.21 8.79
C LYS A 172 -0.56 -5.71 8.63
N TRP A 173 -1.17 -6.24 7.56
CA TRP A 173 -1.16 -7.65 7.24
C TRP A 173 -0.76 -7.85 5.78
N SER A 174 0.11 -8.81 5.54
CA SER A 174 0.43 -9.32 4.20
C SER A 174 0.23 -10.83 4.16
N PHE A 175 -0.23 -11.34 3.02
CA PHE A 175 -0.53 -12.75 2.83
C PHE A 175 0.02 -13.23 1.48
N GLY A 176 0.53 -14.45 1.46
CA GLY A 176 0.84 -15.21 0.25
C GLY A 176 0.18 -16.58 0.35
N TRP A 177 -0.57 -16.98 -0.68
CA TRP A 177 -1.22 -18.29 -0.71
C TRP A 177 -0.96 -18.98 -2.03
N ASN A 178 -0.09 -19.98 -1.98
CA ASN A 178 0.29 -20.80 -3.10
C ASN A 178 -0.47 -22.13 -3.07
N ASN A 179 -0.97 -22.55 -4.22
CA ASN A 179 -1.61 -23.84 -4.43
C ASN A 179 -0.97 -24.53 -5.62
N SER A 180 -0.50 -25.75 -5.42
CA SER A 180 0.00 -26.62 -6.46
C SER A 180 -0.86 -27.87 -6.54
N PHE A 181 -1.37 -28.15 -7.73
CA PHE A 181 -2.14 -29.34 -8.04
C PHE A 181 -1.38 -30.13 -9.10
N SER A 182 -1.17 -31.41 -8.86
CA SER A 182 -0.59 -32.32 -9.84
C SER A 182 -1.57 -33.47 -10.05
N TRP A 183 -1.85 -33.77 -11.32
CA TRP A 183 -2.68 -34.90 -11.71
C TRP A 183 -2.11 -35.56 -12.96
N LYS A 184 -1.52 -36.75 -12.79
CA LYS A 184 -0.80 -37.46 -13.86
C LYS A 184 0.25 -36.55 -14.51
N ASN A 185 -0.03 -36.08 -15.72
CA ASN A 185 0.86 -35.25 -16.53
C ASN A 185 0.50 -33.75 -16.47
N ILE A 186 -0.56 -33.38 -15.75
CA ILE A 186 -1.03 -32.01 -15.62
C ILE A 186 -0.52 -31.44 -14.31
N GLU A 187 0.00 -30.22 -14.36
CA GLU A 187 0.36 -29.42 -13.20
C GLU A 187 -0.35 -28.08 -13.26
N ILE A 188 -0.94 -27.64 -12.15
CA ILE A 188 -1.56 -26.33 -12.02
C ILE A 188 -0.94 -25.65 -10.82
N ASN A 189 -0.50 -24.42 -10.98
CA ASN A 189 -0.08 -23.58 -9.87
C ASN A 189 -0.88 -22.28 -9.87
N ALA A 190 -1.43 -21.92 -8.72
CA ALA A 190 -2.13 -20.67 -8.49
C ALA A 190 -1.57 -19.97 -7.25
N PHE A 191 -1.12 -18.73 -7.42
CA PHE A 191 -0.56 -17.92 -6.34
C PHE A 191 -1.36 -16.64 -6.15
N PHE A 192 -1.93 -16.49 -4.96
CA PHE A 192 -2.62 -15.30 -4.50
C PHE A 192 -1.73 -14.51 -3.55
N ASN A 193 -1.75 -13.18 -3.65
CA ASN A 193 -1.20 -12.31 -2.62
C ASN A 193 -2.26 -11.30 -2.17
N ALA A 194 -2.19 -10.90 -0.89
CA ALA A 194 -3.07 -9.89 -0.34
C ALA A 194 -2.31 -9.01 0.64
N ALA A 195 -2.75 -7.76 0.77
CA ALA A 195 -2.28 -6.84 1.79
C ALA A 195 -3.46 -6.04 2.33
N VAL A 196 -3.52 -5.85 3.65
CA VAL A 196 -4.69 -5.26 4.32
C VAL A 196 -4.27 -4.29 5.42
N GLY A 197 -5.10 -3.26 5.63
CA GLY A 197 -4.97 -2.35 6.76
C GLY A 197 -4.07 -1.15 6.51
N TYR A 198 -3.91 -0.74 5.25
CA TYR A 198 -3.15 0.44 4.84
C TYR A 198 -3.93 1.33 3.89
N GLN A 199 -3.42 2.54 3.71
CA GLN A 199 -4.01 3.57 2.89
C GLN A 199 -3.02 4.11 1.85
N ARG A 200 -3.58 4.70 0.80
CA ARG A 200 -2.85 5.49 -0.19
C ARG A 200 -3.52 6.85 -0.30
N LEU A 201 -2.72 7.89 -0.40
CA LEU A 201 -3.21 9.21 -0.75
C LEU A 201 -3.24 9.33 -2.28
N ASP A 202 -4.43 9.27 -2.88
CA ASP A 202 -4.61 9.30 -4.34
C ASP A 202 -4.59 10.74 -4.85
N VAL A 203 -3.38 11.25 -5.06
CA VAL A 203 -3.12 12.61 -5.55
C VAL A 203 -3.58 12.76 -7.00
N THR A 204 -3.52 11.69 -7.80
CA THR A 204 -4.01 11.71 -9.18
C THR A 204 -5.52 11.92 -9.24
N ARG A 205 -6.28 11.21 -8.39
CA ARG A 205 -7.73 11.41 -8.29
C ARG A 205 -8.06 12.81 -7.79
N TRP A 206 -7.34 13.33 -6.80
CA TRP A 206 -7.49 14.73 -6.38
C TRP A 206 -7.25 15.69 -7.54
N GLN A 207 -6.12 15.59 -8.22
CA GLN A 207 -5.73 16.53 -9.27
C GLN A 207 -6.71 16.51 -10.45
N THR A 208 -7.22 15.33 -10.82
CA THR A 208 -8.18 15.19 -11.94
C THR A 208 -9.62 15.56 -11.55
N ALA A 209 -9.94 15.56 -10.25
CA ALA A 209 -11.26 15.93 -9.71
C ALA A 209 -11.37 17.40 -9.24
N SER A 210 -10.26 18.14 -9.22
CA SER A 210 -10.18 19.46 -8.60
C SER A 210 -9.87 20.57 -9.60
N ILE A 211 -10.20 21.81 -9.22
CA ILE A 211 -9.85 23.03 -9.96
C ILE A 211 -8.74 23.72 -9.16
N VAL A 212 -7.48 23.43 -9.48
CA VAL A 212 -6.31 23.85 -8.69
C VAL A 212 -5.18 24.39 -9.57
N GLY A 213 -4.54 25.47 -9.11
CA GLY A 213 -3.38 26.07 -9.80
C GLY A 213 -3.68 26.41 -11.26
N ALA A 214 -2.80 25.96 -12.17
CA ALA A 214 -2.98 26.14 -13.62
C ALA A 214 -3.98 25.16 -14.26
N SER A 215 -4.46 24.17 -13.52
CA SER A 215 -5.44 23.17 -13.98
C SER A 215 -6.84 23.59 -13.53
N MET A 216 -7.49 24.45 -14.33
CA MET A 216 -8.81 25.01 -14.03
C MET A 216 -9.99 24.19 -14.58
N PHE A 217 -9.83 22.87 -14.74
CA PHE A 217 -10.87 22.02 -15.30
C PHE A 217 -10.82 20.60 -14.73
N ILE A 218 -11.99 19.99 -14.58
CA ILE A 218 -12.15 18.61 -14.12
C ILE A 218 -11.99 17.67 -15.32
N THR A 219 -11.17 16.63 -15.15
CA THR A 219 -10.96 15.57 -16.15
C THR A 219 -11.43 14.20 -15.67
N LEU A 220 -11.63 14.04 -14.36
CA LEU A 220 -12.17 12.81 -13.80
C LEU A 220 -13.66 12.70 -14.12
N ARG A 221 -14.02 11.65 -14.85
CA ARG A 221 -15.42 11.34 -15.23
C ARG A 221 -16.36 11.36 -14.03
N ASP A 222 -15.97 10.70 -12.93
CA ASP A 222 -16.80 10.63 -11.72
C ASP A 222 -17.01 12.02 -11.11
N ALA A 223 -15.97 12.86 -11.06
CA ALA A 223 -16.08 14.22 -10.53
C ALA A 223 -17.02 15.09 -11.35
N TYR A 224 -17.09 14.87 -12.66
CA TYR A 224 -18.08 15.52 -13.50
C TYR A 224 -19.50 15.01 -13.19
N TYR A 225 -19.78 13.72 -13.40
CA TYR A 225 -21.16 13.21 -13.34
C TYR A 225 -21.74 13.07 -11.92
N LYS A 226 -20.89 12.90 -10.92
CA LYS A 226 -21.28 12.80 -9.51
C LYS A 226 -20.94 14.05 -8.70
N GLY A 227 -20.54 15.12 -9.39
CA GLY A 227 -20.30 16.42 -8.77
C GLY A 227 -21.61 17.10 -8.37
N TRP A 228 -21.53 17.97 -7.35
CA TRP A 228 -22.65 18.70 -6.80
C TRP A 228 -23.48 19.42 -7.86
N ASP A 229 -22.85 19.96 -8.91
CA ASP A 229 -23.54 20.68 -9.99
C ASP A 229 -24.42 19.76 -10.87
N MET A 230 -24.11 18.47 -10.95
CA MET A 230 -24.74 17.53 -11.90
C MET A 230 -25.77 16.61 -11.24
N VAL A 231 -25.63 16.31 -9.94
CA VAL A 231 -26.57 15.43 -9.26
C VAL A 231 -27.91 16.14 -8.98
N PRO A 232 -29.07 15.47 -9.17
CA PRO A 232 -30.37 16.03 -8.83
C PRO A 232 -30.55 16.27 -7.32
N ASN A 233 -30.16 15.28 -6.52
CA ASN A 233 -30.15 15.36 -5.07
C ASN A 233 -28.73 15.72 -4.59
N LYS A 234 -28.59 16.89 -3.95
CA LYS A 234 -27.28 17.43 -3.54
C LYS A 234 -26.61 16.63 -2.43
N ALA A 235 -27.38 15.88 -1.65
CA ALA A 235 -26.86 14.97 -0.63
C ALA A 235 -26.11 13.76 -1.24
N ASP A 236 -26.34 13.43 -2.50
CA ASP A 236 -25.68 12.30 -3.19
C ASP A 236 -24.37 12.72 -3.90
N ALA A 237 -23.96 13.99 -3.77
CA ALA A 237 -22.74 14.50 -4.41
C ALA A 237 -21.49 13.85 -3.80
N GLU A 238 -20.61 13.32 -4.66
CA GLU A 238 -19.29 12.81 -4.23
C GLU A 238 -18.17 13.87 -4.38
N PHE A 239 -18.42 14.92 -5.16
CA PHE A 239 -17.45 15.98 -5.45
C PHE A 239 -18.09 17.38 -5.34
N PRO A 240 -17.33 18.39 -4.89
CA PRO A 240 -17.86 19.74 -4.66
C PRO A 240 -18.27 20.41 -5.97
N SER A 241 -19.01 21.51 -5.87
CA SER A 241 -19.37 22.34 -7.02
C SER A 241 -18.11 22.90 -7.68
N ALA A 242 -18.03 22.74 -8.99
CA ALA A 242 -17.00 23.34 -9.84
C ALA A 242 -17.21 24.86 -10.03
N LYS A 243 -18.38 25.38 -9.63
CA LYS A 243 -18.77 26.78 -9.78
C LYS A 243 -18.60 27.60 -8.49
N SER A 244 -18.36 26.94 -7.36
CA SER A 244 -18.22 27.60 -6.07
C SER A 244 -16.81 28.20 -5.93
N SER A 245 -16.72 29.53 -5.88
CA SER A 245 -15.45 30.26 -5.71
C SER A 245 -14.82 30.06 -4.33
N ASP A 246 -15.63 29.70 -3.34
CA ASP A 246 -15.22 29.60 -1.94
C ASP A 246 -14.72 28.18 -1.59
N ASN A 247 -14.80 27.24 -2.54
CA ASN A 247 -14.39 25.87 -2.29
C ASN A 247 -12.87 25.72 -2.17
N LYS A 248 -12.43 24.95 -1.17
CA LYS A 248 -11.02 24.59 -0.97
C LYS A 248 -10.78 23.12 -1.35
N TYR A 249 -9.91 22.92 -2.33
CA TYR A 249 -9.49 21.59 -2.79
C TYR A 249 -8.18 21.16 -2.11
N TYR A 250 -8.27 20.50 -0.96
CA TYR A 250 -7.07 20.00 -0.27
C TYR A 250 -6.73 18.57 -0.73
N GLY A 251 -5.58 18.42 -1.39
CA GLY A 251 -5.06 17.12 -1.81
C GLY A 251 -4.53 16.26 -0.66
N ASN A 252 -4.24 16.87 0.50
CA ASN A 252 -3.93 16.21 1.75
C ASN A 252 -5.19 16.15 2.64
N SER A 253 -6.27 15.55 2.17
CA SER A 253 -7.50 15.35 2.94
C SER A 253 -7.94 13.89 2.94
N THR A 254 -8.75 13.51 3.93
CA THR A 254 -9.32 12.15 4.01
C THR A 254 -10.23 11.82 2.84
N GLN A 255 -10.70 12.80 2.06
CA GLN A 255 -11.45 12.60 0.82
C GLN A 255 -10.67 11.74 -0.21
N PHE A 256 -9.33 11.90 -0.24
CA PHE A 256 -8.45 11.20 -1.17
C PHE A 256 -7.52 10.20 -0.46
N LEU A 257 -7.69 10.01 0.85
CA LEU A 257 -6.98 8.99 1.60
C LEU A 257 -7.79 7.69 1.55
N GLU A 258 -7.44 6.82 0.62
CA GLU A 258 -8.24 5.65 0.29
C GLU A 258 -7.68 4.37 0.92
N ASN A 259 -8.56 3.44 1.24
CA ASN A 259 -8.17 2.10 1.67
C ASN A 259 -7.59 1.33 0.48
N ALA A 260 -6.30 1.01 0.57
CA ALA A 260 -5.57 0.31 -0.49
C ALA A 260 -5.49 -1.20 -0.27
N SER A 261 -6.27 -1.77 0.65
CA SER A 261 -6.31 -3.21 0.86
C SER A 261 -6.74 -3.94 -0.42
N PHE A 262 -6.10 -5.08 -0.69
CA PHE A 262 -6.36 -5.84 -1.90
C PHE A 262 -6.15 -7.34 -1.73
N LEU A 263 -6.73 -8.11 -2.66
CA LEU A 263 -6.42 -9.51 -2.94
C LEU A 263 -6.17 -9.64 -4.45
N LYS A 264 -5.08 -10.28 -4.85
CA LYS A 264 -4.68 -10.39 -6.26
C LYS A 264 -4.26 -11.81 -6.60
N LEU A 265 -4.70 -12.31 -7.76
CA LEU A 265 -4.16 -13.53 -8.36
C LEU A 265 -2.92 -13.14 -9.17
N LYS A 266 -1.75 -13.27 -8.53
CA LYS A 266 -0.46 -12.85 -9.09
C LYS A 266 0.01 -13.77 -10.19
N ASN A 267 -0.19 -15.07 -10.04
CA ASN A 267 0.26 -16.06 -11.01
C ASN A 267 -0.75 -17.22 -11.11
N LEU A 268 -1.08 -17.62 -12.32
CA LEU A 268 -1.71 -18.90 -12.64
C LEU A 268 -0.92 -19.55 -13.77
N SER A 269 -0.47 -20.78 -13.56
CA SER A 269 0.19 -21.56 -14.61
C SER A 269 -0.40 -22.96 -14.71
N ILE A 270 -0.55 -23.43 -15.93
CA ILE A 270 -0.98 -24.78 -16.27
C ILE A 270 0.12 -25.39 -17.14
N GLY A 271 0.74 -26.46 -16.64
CA GLY A 271 1.73 -27.25 -17.32
C GLY A 271 1.17 -28.60 -17.76
N TYR A 272 1.61 -29.09 -18.91
CA TYR A 272 1.38 -30.46 -19.35
C TYR A 272 2.69 -31.11 -19.80
N HIS A 273 2.97 -32.28 -19.23
CA HIS A 273 4.06 -33.16 -19.61
C HIS A 273 3.59 -34.16 -20.67
N PHE A 274 4.20 -34.12 -21.84
CA PHE A 274 3.89 -35.09 -22.89
C PHE A 274 4.54 -36.44 -22.55
N PRO A 275 3.82 -37.56 -22.67
CA PRO A 275 4.42 -38.88 -22.51
C PRO A 275 5.57 -39.09 -23.50
N LYS A 276 6.70 -39.68 -23.04
CA LYS A 276 7.87 -40.01 -23.87
C LYS A 276 7.54 -40.68 -25.21
N GLN A 277 6.50 -41.50 -25.22
CA GLN A 277 6.07 -42.26 -26.39
C GLN A 277 5.64 -41.38 -27.57
N TRP A 278 5.23 -40.13 -27.31
CA TRP A 278 4.69 -39.25 -28.34
C TRP A 278 5.78 -38.60 -29.18
N LEU A 279 6.85 -38.12 -28.55
CA LEU A 279 7.95 -37.45 -29.24
C LEU A 279 9.15 -38.37 -29.50
N LYS A 280 9.36 -39.45 -28.74
CA LYS A 280 10.43 -40.47 -28.92
C LYS A 280 11.89 -39.97 -28.90
N PHE A 281 12.16 -38.70 -29.19
CA PHE A 281 13.49 -38.08 -29.26
C PHE A 281 13.72 -37.01 -28.19
N ALA A 282 12.69 -36.61 -27.44
CA ALA A 282 12.79 -35.63 -26.37
C ALA A 282 11.57 -35.74 -25.42
N ASP A 283 11.77 -35.35 -24.17
CA ASP A 283 10.69 -35.00 -23.25
C ASP A 283 10.21 -33.58 -23.57
N MET A 284 8.89 -33.38 -23.63
CA MET A 284 8.30 -32.06 -23.88
C MET A 284 7.38 -31.66 -22.76
N ARG A 285 7.53 -30.40 -22.31
CA ARG A 285 6.61 -29.73 -21.40
C ARG A 285 6.09 -28.46 -22.06
N VAL A 286 4.77 -28.33 -22.09
CA VAL A 286 4.10 -27.08 -22.49
C VAL A 286 3.57 -26.41 -21.23
N VAL A 287 3.80 -25.12 -21.08
CA VAL A 287 3.28 -24.33 -19.95
C VAL A 287 2.58 -23.10 -20.50
N LEU A 288 1.32 -22.92 -20.11
CA LEU A 288 0.61 -21.66 -20.25
C LEU A 288 0.61 -20.98 -18.89
N SER A 289 1.06 -19.73 -18.82
CA SER A 289 1.07 -18.95 -17.58
C SER A 289 0.51 -17.55 -17.80
N ALA A 290 -0.10 -17.01 -16.75
CA ALA A 290 -0.65 -15.67 -16.72
C ALA A 290 -0.29 -14.99 -15.40
N GLN A 291 0.19 -13.75 -15.47
CA GLN A 291 0.60 -12.93 -14.33
C GLN A 291 -0.30 -11.70 -14.17
N ASN A 292 -0.55 -11.28 -12.93
CA ASN A 292 -1.41 -10.15 -12.57
C ASN A 292 -2.83 -10.25 -13.17
N ILE A 293 -3.48 -11.39 -12.94
CA ILE A 293 -4.73 -11.77 -13.63
C ILE A 293 -5.91 -10.93 -13.15
N PHE A 294 -6.07 -10.75 -11.84
CA PHE A 294 -7.09 -9.84 -11.31
C PHE A 294 -6.65 -9.30 -9.97
N THR A 295 -7.13 -8.09 -9.64
CA THR A 295 -6.98 -7.44 -8.34
C THR A 295 -8.37 -7.08 -7.84
N LEU A 296 -8.71 -7.53 -6.64
CA LEU A 296 -9.90 -7.12 -5.90
C LEU A 296 -9.47 -6.06 -4.88
N THR A 297 -9.99 -4.84 -5.03
CA THR A 297 -9.70 -3.72 -4.12
C THR A 297 -10.85 -2.73 -4.12
N LYS A 298 -10.93 -1.92 -3.05
CA LYS A 298 -11.80 -0.73 -3.00
C LYS A 298 -11.07 0.54 -3.41
N TYR A 299 -9.75 0.48 -3.60
CA TYR A 299 -8.95 1.58 -4.08
C TYR A 299 -9.42 2.00 -5.48
N LYS A 300 -9.57 3.31 -5.70
CA LYS A 300 -10.08 3.87 -6.94
C LYS A 300 -8.97 4.24 -7.94
N GLY A 301 -7.71 4.26 -7.50
CA GLY A 301 -6.55 4.38 -8.37
C GLY A 301 -6.27 3.11 -9.18
N TYR A 302 -5.19 3.12 -9.98
CA TYR A 302 -4.92 2.06 -10.95
C TYR A 302 -4.49 0.72 -10.34
N ASP A 303 -3.54 0.74 -9.39
CA ASP A 303 -3.04 -0.45 -8.71
C ASP A 303 -2.67 -0.10 -7.25
N PRO A 304 -3.31 -0.71 -6.24
CA PRO A 304 -3.05 -0.39 -4.83
C PRO A 304 -1.63 -0.80 -4.36
N GLU A 305 -0.94 -1.66 -5.11
CA GLU A 305 0.43 -2.09 -4.80
C GLU A 305 1.48 -1.07 -5.22
N VAL A 306 1.20 -0.24 -6.22
CA VAL A 306 2.19 0.64 -6.84
C VAL A 306 1.97 2.07 -6.38
N TYR A 307 3.07 2.75 -6.06
CA TYR A 307 3.07 4.17 -5.74
C TYR A 307 4.45 4.75 -6.12
N ASN A 308 4.51 6.05 -6.38
CA ASN A 308 5.71 6.69 -6.92
C ASN A 308 6.28 7.80 -6.02
N GLN A 309 5.67 8.04 -4.85
CA GLN A 309 6.15 9.01 -3.86
C GLN A 309 6.42 8.34 -2.52
N LEU A 310 7.58 8.62 -1.92
CA LEU A 310 8.15 7.91 -0.77
C LEU A 310 7.24 7.79 0.46
N ASN A 311 6.15 8.55 0.54
CA ASN A 311 5.27 8.62 1.73
C ASN A 311 3.89 7.98 1.51
N GLY A 312 3.76 7.03 0.58
CA GLY A 312 2.50 6.34 0.29
C GLY A 312 1.47 7.17 -0.47
N ALA A 313 1.91 8.27 -1.09
CA ALA A 313 1.11 9.00 -2.06
C ALA A 313 1.25 8.36 -3.45
N ASP A 314 0.11 8.23 -4.12
CA ASP A 314 0.03 7.80 -5.51
C ASP A 314 -0.21 9.02 -6.39
N TRP A 315 0.78 9.33 -7.21
CA TRP A 315 0.71 10.43 -8.16
C TRP A 315 0.97 9.92 -9.59
N GLY A 316 0.12 9.00 -10.03
CA GLY A 316 0.09 8.51 -11.40
C GLY A 316 1.04 7.33 -11.56
N ALA A 317 1.15 6.49 -10.54
CA ALA A 317 1.95 5.30 -10.64
C ALA A 317 1.34 4.33 -11.67
N TYR A 318 2.18 3.83 -12.59
CA TYR A 318 1.71 2.90 -13.61
C TYR A 318 1.39 1.54 -12.99
N PRO A 319 0.25 0.92 -13.34
CA PRO A 319 -0.09 -0.40 -12.84
C PRO A 319 0.86 -1.46 -13.40
N VAL A 320 0.99 -2.57 -12.68
CA VAL A 320 1.76 -3.72 -13.18
C VAL A 320 0.97 -4.38 -14.32
N PRO A 321 1.57 -4.60 -15.51
CA PRO A 321 0.85 -5.16 -16.64
C PRO A 321 0.43 -6.61 -16.38
N ARG A 322 -0.68 -7.00 -17.01
CA ARG A 322 -1.08 -8.40 -17.13
C ARG A 322 -0.32 -9.05 -18.27
N THR A 323 0.36 -10.17 -18.00
CA THR A 323 1.19 -10.87 -18.98
C THR A 323 0.69 -12.29 -19.17
N TYR A 324 0.63 -12.75 -20.41
CA TYR A 324 0.36 -14.14 -20.76
C TYR A 324 1.59 -14.71 -21.47
N THR A 325 2.00 -15.93 -21.10
CA THR A 325 3.21 -16.55 -21.62
C THR A 325 2.96 -18.01 -21.94
N LEU A 326 3.29 -18.41 -23.17
CA LEU A 326 3.38 -19.80 -23.60
C LEU A 326 4.85 -20.22 -23.60
N GLY A 327 5.20 -21.21 -22.79
CA GLY A 327 6.52 -21.81 -22.71
C GLY A 327 6.53 -23.23 -23.27
N LEU A 328 7.56 -23.55 -24.04
CA LEU A 328 7.88 -24.88 -24.53
C LEU A 328 9.25 -25.26 -23.99
N LYS A 329 9.35 -26.39 -23.28
CA LYS A 329 10.62 -26.95 -22.82
C LYS A 329 10.82 -28.31 -23.47
N PHE A 330 12.00 -28.51 -24.06
CA PHE A 330 12.46 -29.79 -24.59
C PHE A 330 13.68 -30.23 -23.79
N ASP A 331 13.63 -31.46 -23.27
CA ASP A 331 14.78 -32.12 -22.65
C ASP A 331 15.15 -33.32 -23.55
N PHE A 332 16.35 -33.27 -24.16
CA PHE A 332 16.83 -34.22 -25.18
C PHE A 332 17.52 -35.45 -24.59
#